data_AF-A0A1F2RML6-F1
#
_entry.id   AF-A0A1F2RML6-F1
#
_cell.length_a   1.000
_cell.length_b   1.000
_cell.length_c   1.000
_cell.angle_alpha   90.00
_cell.angle_beta   90.00
_cell.angle_gamma   90.00
#
_symmetry.space_group_name_H-M   'P 1'
#
loop_
_entity.id
_entity.type
_entity.pdbx_description
1 polymer ?
#
loop_
_entity_poly.entity_id
_entity_poly.type
_entity_poly.pdbx_seq_one_letter_code
_entity_poly.pdbx_strand_id
1 'polypeptide(L)'
;MKRRLGRNDPCWCGSGKKFKKCHLNREIADPLPPEAVGTAAIRAWSHKLCLHPLAAPGVCDKIVSAHTVQRSGVLGRIVDRTNHVLTFYPPAFEQPVEPEPRRIGWRDASTFTGFCAAHDSKTFKPLEQNAFAGTNEQSFLIGYRALCHEIYQKSGALRAVPVMRELADRGLPVEAQKLIQRQYSAVNAGARKGLAVVEALKSRMDKQLLTADYSEW
;
A
#
# COMPACT_ATOMS: atom_id res chain seq x y z
N MET A 1 5.50 -19.10 -40.09
CA MET A 1 4.20 -18.41 -39.95
C MET A 1 3.93 -18.10 -38.48
N LYS A 2 3.81 -16.83 -38.06
CA LYS A 2 3.30 -16.51 -36.71
C LYS A 2 1.82 -16.88 -36.67
N ARG A 3 1.48 -17.95 -35.93
CA ARG A 3 0.10 -18.39 -35.72
C ARG A 3 -0.69 -17.22 -35.12
N ARG A 4 -1.73 -16.74 -35.83
CA ARG A 4 -2.63 -15.71 -35.30
C ARG A 4 -3.40 -16.29 -34.11
N LEU A 5 -3.46 -15.54 -33.01
CA LEU A 5 -4.14 -15.95 -31.79
C LEU A 5 -5.65 -16.10 -32.04
N GLY A 6 -6.21 -17.26 -31.74
CA GLY A 6 -7.64 -17.53 -31.87
C GLY A 6 -8.45 -16.80 -30.80
N ARG A 7 -9.71 -16.47 -31.12
CA ARG A 7 -10.62 -15.72 -30.20
C ARG A 7 -10.77 -16.37 -28.82
N ASN A 8 -10.73 -17.70 -28.74
CA ASN A 8 -10.90 -18.44 -27.49
C ASN A 8 -9.57 -18.82 -26.82
N ASP A 9 -8.43 -18.56 -27.45
CA ASP A 9 -7.11 -18.86 -26.89
C ASP A 9 -6.86 -17.97 -25.65
N PRO A 10 -6.01 -18.41 -24.70
CA PRO A 10 -5.56 -17.55 -23.61
C PRO A 10 -4.96 -16.25 -24.16
N CYS A 11 -5.27 -15.13 -23.51
CA CYS A 11 -4.76 -13.84 -23.94
C CYS A 11 -3.24 -13.77 -23.79
N TRP A 12 -2.57 -13.14 -24.76
CA TRP A 12 -1.12 -12.94 -24.78
C TRP A 12 -0.60 -12.15 -23.56
N CYS A 13 -1.47 -11.43 -22.86
CA CYS A 13 -1.09 -10.66 -21.68
C CYS A 13 -0.80 -11.53 -20.45
N GLY A 14 -1.16 -12.82 -20.46
CA GLY A 14 -0.96 -13.72 -19.31
C GLY A 14 -1.95 -13.51 -18.17
N SER A 15 -3.15 -12.99 -18.45
CA SER A 15 -4.23 -12.82 -17.46
C SER A 15 -5.04 -14.11 -17.20
N GLY A 16 -4.87 -15.14 -18.03
CA GLY A 16 -5.73 -16.34 -18.04
C GLY A 16 -7.11 -16.12 -18.70
N LYS A 17 -7.50 -14.89 -19.02
CA LYS A 17 -8.74 -14.58 -19.74
C LYS A 17 -8.63 -15.02 -21.21
N LYS A 18 -9.74 -15.44 -21.82
CA LYS A 18 -9.83 -15.68 -23.27
C LYS A 18 -9.50 -14.39 -24.03
N PHE A 19 -8.80 -14.47 -25.16
CA PHE A 19 -8.39 -13.32 -25.96
C PHE A 19 -9.59 -12.41 -26.30
N LYS A 20 -10.72 -13.00 -26.70
CA LYS A 20 -11.98 -12.28 -26.98
C LYS A 20 -12.60 -11.50 -25.80
N LYS A 21 -12.19 -11.82 -24.58
CA LYS A 21 -12.66 -11.18 -23.33
C LYS A 21 -11.57 -10.31 -22.69
N CYS A 22 -10.47 -10.09 -23.39
CA CYS A 22 -9.30 -9.38 -22.86
C CYS A 22 -8.80 -8.37 -23.89
N HIS A 23 -7.88 -8.79 -24.77
CA HIS A 23 -7.21 -7.86 -25.70
C HIS A 23 -7.74 -7.88 -27.14
N LEU A 24 -8.71 -8.74 -27.48
CA LEU A 24 -9.38 -8.65 -28.78
C LEU A 24 -10.15 -7.33 -28.84
N ASN A 25 -9.80 -6.47 -29.80
CA ASN A 25 -10.38 -5.13 -30.00
C ASN A 25 -10.06 -4.13 -28.88
N ARG A 26 -9.03 -4.36 -28.06
CA ARG A 26 -8.64 -3.43 -27.00
C ARG A 26 -8.13 -2.09 -27.52
N GLU A 27 -7.49 -2.11 -28.69
CA GLU A 27 -6.95 -0.92 -29.36
C GLU A 27 -8.03 0.06 -29.83
N ILE A 28 -9.24 -0.44 -30.11
CA ILE A 28 -10.40 0.37 -30.52
C ILE A 28 -11.40 0.58 -29.38
N ALA A 29 -11.08 0.15 -28.16
CA ALA A 29 -11.92 0.38 -27.00
C ALA A 29 -11.74 1.81 -26.48
N ASP A 30 -12.80 2.39 -25.92
CA ASP A 30 -12.70 3.73 -25.34
C ASP A 30 -11.64 3.77 -24.21
N PRO A 31 -10.67 4.69 -24.28
CA PRO A 31 -9.72 4.92 -23.20
C PRO A 31 -10.45 5.46 -21.97
N LEU A 32 -9.94 5.12 -20.80
CA LEU A 32 -10.43 5.69 -19.55
C LEU A 32 -9.61 6.92 -19.18
N PRO A 33 -10.23 7.98 -18.62
CA PRO A 33 -9.47 9.10 -18.09
C PRO A 33 -8.55 8.62 -16.95
N PRO A 34 -7.33 9.18 -16.81
CA PRO A 34 -6.38 8.78 -15.76
C PRO A 34 -6.98 8.78 -14.35
N GLU A 35 -7.85 9.75 -14.06
CA GLU A 35 -8.56 9.86 -12.78
C GLU A 35 -9.48 8.66 -12.50
N ALA A 36 -10.18 8.13 -13.50
CA ALA A 36 -11.04 6.96 -13.32
C ALA A 36 -10.21 5.70 -13.01
N VAL A 37 -9.05 5.56 -13.67
CA VAL A 37 -8.09 4.48 -13.38
C VAL A 37 -7.52 4.65 -11.96
N GLY A 38 -7.13 5.86 -11.60
CA GLY A 38 -6.59 6.21 -10.28
C GLY A 38 -7.60 5.94 -9.16
N THR A 39 -8.85 6.40 -9.32
CA THR A 39 -9.95 6.16 -8.37
C THR A 39 -10.22 4.67 -8.18
N ALA A 40 -10.26 3.88 -9.26
CA ALA A 40 -10.43 2.44 -9.19
C ALA A 40 -9.26 1.76 -8.44
N ALA A 41 -8.03 2.21 -8.70
CA ALA A 41 -6.84 1.71 -8.03
C ALA A 41 -6.83 2.05 -6.53
N ILE A 42 -7.15 3.29 -6.15
CA ILE A 42 -7.26 3.74 -4.75
C ILE A 42 -8.33 2.92 -4.02
N ARG A 43 -9.47 2.68 -4.64
CA ARG A 43 -10.55 1.87 -4.05
C ARG A 43 -10.10 0.43 -3.80
N ALA A 44 -9.39 -0.18 -4.73
CA ALA A 44 -8.85 -1.54 -4.57
C ALA A 44 -7.72 -1.60 -3.53
N TRP A 45 -6.90 -0.55 -3.47
CA TRP A 45 -5.81 -0.41 -2.50
C TRP A 45 -6.34 -0.27 -1.07
N SER A 46 -7.35 0.58 -0.88
CA SER A 46 -7.89 1.01 0.42
C SER A 46 -8.60 -0.15 1.13
N HIS A 47 -7.96 -0.70 2.15
CA HIS A 47 -8.55 -1.72 3.00
C HIS A 47 -8.29 -1.40 4.46
N LYS A 48 -9.29 -1.58 5.32
CA LYS A 48 -9.18 -1.35 6.76
C LYS A 48 -8.98 -2.70 7.44
N LEU A 49 -7.87 -2.87 8.14
CA LEU A 49 -7.57 -4.08 8.90
C LEU A 49 -6.72 -3.75 10.13
N CYS A 50 -6.61 -4.70 11.05
CA CYS A 50 -5.67 -4.62 12.17
C CYS A 50 -4.59 -5.68 11.97
N LEU A 51 -3.33 -5.26 11.95
CA LEU A 51 -2.15 -6.12 11.76
C LEU A 51 -1.55 -6.64 13.06
N HIS A 52 -2.12 -6.28 14.21
CA HIS A 52 -1.72 -6.83 15.50
C HIS A 52 -1.94 -8.36 15.53
N PRO A 53 -1.03 -9.17 16.12
CA PRO A 53 -1.12 -10.64 16.11
C PRO A 53 -2.36 -11.20 16.82
N LEU A 54 -2.91 -10.44 17.76
CA LEU A 54 -4.18 -10.80 18.45
C LEU A 54 -5.42 -10.23 17.76
N ALA A 55 -5.30 -9.71 16.54
CA ALA A 55 -6.44 -9.16 15.83
C ALA A 55 -7.47 -10.26 15.51
N ALA A 56 -8.66 -10.14 16.10
CA ALA A 56 -9.77 -11.07 15.89
C ALA A 56 -11.12 -10.34 16.10
N PRO A 57 -12.22 -10.86 15.53
CA PRO A 57 -13.57 -10.41 15.88
C PRO A 57 -13.79 -10.46 17.40
N GLY A 58 -14.36 -9.41 17.98
CA GLY A 58 -14.57 -9.29 19.43
C GLY A 58 -13.33 -8.87 20.25
N VAL A 59 -12.13 -8.89 19.66
CA VAL A 59 -10.90 -8.35 20.28
C VAL A 59 -10.58 -6.95 19.76
N CYS A 60 -10.70 -6.77 18.45
CA CYS A 60 -10.49 -5.48 17.80
C CYS A 60 -11.68 -4.53 18.01
N ASP A 61 -11.36 -3.24 18.14
CA ASP A 61 -12.33 -2.14 18.10
C ASP A 61 -12.30 -1.44 16.72
N LYS A 62 -12.53 -0.12 16.69
CA LYS A 62 -12.56 0.66 15.44
C LYS A 62 -11.17 0.77 14.81
N ILE A 63 -11.06 0.48 13.51
CA ILE A 63 -9.86 0.80 12.72
C ILE A 63 -9.65 2.32 12.67
N VAL A 64 -8.43 2.75 12.98
CA VAL A 64 -8.02 4.15 13.03
C VAL A 64 -6.97 4.48 11.97
N SER A 65 -6.74 5.76 11.76
CA SER A 65 -5.60 6.28 11.00
C SER A 65 -4.37 6.27 11.92
N ALA A 66 -3.72 5.12 12.03
CA ALA A 66 -2.53 4.93 12.85
C ALA A 66 -1.33 5.65 12.22
N HIS A 67 -0.56 6.40 13.00
CA HIS A 67 0.60 7.11 12.47
C HIS A 67 1.76 6.13 12.28
N THR A 68 2.46 6.22 11.15
CA THR A 68 3.69 5.46 10.88
C THR A 68 4.90 6.07 11.58
N VAL A 69 4.87 7.39 11.81
CA VAL A 69 5.91 8.16 12.50
C VAL A 69 5.33 8.69 13.82
N GLN A 70 6.16 8.76 14.87
CA GLN A 70 5.72 9.25 16.18
C GLN A 70 5.09 10.64 16.07
N ARG A 71 3.84 10.75 16.53
CA ARG A 71 3.00 11.93 16.29
C ARG A 71 3.50 13.13 17.09
N SER A 72 3.56 13.00 18.41
CA SER A 72 3.97 14.09 19.31
C SER A 72 5.47 14.35 19.32
N GLY A 73 6.27 13.45 18.73
CA GLY A 73 7.71 13.56 18.60
C GLY A 73 8.11 14.22 17.28
N VAL A 74 8.39 13.39 16.28
CA VAL A 74 8.96 13.84 14.99
C VAL A 74 7.99 14.75 14.23
N LEU A 75 6.72 14.36 14.09
CA LEU A 75 5.74 15.17 13.36
C LEU A 75 5.53 16.52 14.04
N GLY A 76 5.37 16.54 15.36
CA GLY A 76 5.24 17.78 16.13
C GLY A 76 6.37 18.80 15.92
N ARG A 77 7.57 18.36 15.52
CA ARG A 77 8.72 19.24 15.24
C ARG A 77 8.68 19.91 13.86
N ILE A 78 7.94 19.35 12.91
CA ILE A 78 7.85 19.86 11.52
C ILE A 78 6.50 20.49 11.20
N VAL A 79 5.59 20.54 12.18
CA VAL A 79 4.27 21.15 12.06
C VAL A 79 4.39 22.67 11.99
N ASP A 80 3.69 23.26 11.03
CA ASP A 80 3.57 24.71 10.91
C ASP A 80 2.66 25.31 12.01
N ARG A 81 2.66 26.64 12.14
CA ARG A 81 1.86 27.38 13.15
C ARG A 81 0.34 27.15 13.05
N THR A 82 -0.09 26.53 11.96
CA THR A 82 -1.50 26.28 11.63
C THR A 82 -1.85 24.80 11.71
N ASN A 83 -1.02 23.95 12.32
CA ASN A 83 -1.23 22.52 12.48
C ASN A 83 -1.18 21.71 11.17
N HIS A 84 -0.33 22.08 10.22
CA HIS A 84 -0.18 21.36 8.96
C HIS A 84 1.28 20.97 8.67
N VAL A 85 1.44 20.00 7.76
CA VAL A 85 2.73 19.61 7.16
C VAL A 85 2.58 19.51 5.64
N LEU A 86 3.70 19.51 4.94
CA LEU A 86 3.76 19.28 3.50
C LEU A 86 3.93 17.79 3.18
N THR A 87 3.27 17.33 2.12
CA THR A 87 3.37 15.94 1.64
C THR A 87 3.27 15.87 0.13
N PHE A 88 3.87 14.84 -0.47
CA PHE A 88 3.64 14.45 -1.86
C PHE A 88 2.62 13.31 -1.99
N TYR A 89 2.03 12.87 -0.87
CA TYR A 89 1.14 11.71 -0.82
C TYR A 89 -0.33 12.10 -0.51
N PRO A 90 -1.33 11.42 -1.11
CA PRO A 90 -1.18 10.56 -2.28
C PRO A 90 -0.77 11.40 -3.50
N PRO A 91 -0.13 10.78 -4.50
CA PRO A 91 0.19 11.48 -5.74
C PRO A 91 -1.11 12.04 -6.33
N ALA A 92 -1.15 13.34 -6.58
CA ALA A 92 -2.28 13.98 -7.24
C ALA A 92 -2.15 13.75 -8.76
N PHE A 93 -3.14 13.09 -9.35
CA PHE A 93 -3.16 12.75 -10.78
C PHE A 93 -3.35 13.96 -11.70
N GLU A 94 -3.64 15.14 -11.12
CA GLU A 94 -3.84 16.41 -11.82
C GLU A 94 -2.56 17.29 -11.83
N GLN A 95 -1.45 16.85 -11.23
CA GLN A 95 -0.29 17.73 -11.09
C GLN A 95 0.46 17.96 -12.42
N PRO A 96 1.03 19.17 -12.60
CA PRO A 96 1.93 19.47 -13.71
C PRO A 96 3.15 18.53 -13.72
N VAL A 97 3.97 18.62 -14.77
CA VAL A 97 5.17 17.78 -14.99
C VAL A 97 6.10 17.75 -13.76
N GLU A 98 6.06 18.78 -12.93
CA GLU A 98 6.72 18.85 -11.63
C GLU A 98 5.72 18.70 -10.47
N PRO A 99 5.86 17.67 -9.62
CA PRO A 99 4.95 17.49 -8.50
C PRO A 99 5.19 18.52 -7.40
N GLU A 100 4.17 19.27 -7.04
CA GLU A 100 4.22 20.21 -5.91
C GLU A 100 3.74 19.56 -4.61
N PRO A 101 4.41 19.84 -3.47
CA PRO A 101 3.97 19.34 -2.19
C PRO A 101 2.67 20.03 -1.78
N ARG A 102 1.69 19.24 -1.36
CA ARG A 102 0.41 19.72 -0.84
C ARG A 102 0.44 19.82 0.68
N ARG A 103 -0.32 20.77 1.22
CA ARG A 103 -0.46 20.97 2.66
C ARG A 103 -1.61 20.12 3.21
N ILE A 104 -1.34 19.36 4.27
CA ILE A 104 -2.33 18.50 4.94
C ILE A 104 -2.32 18.70 6.45
N GLY A 105 -3.44 18.41 7.10
CA GLY A 105 -3.52 18.39 8.55
C GLY A 105 -2.51 17.40 9.13
N TRP A 106 -1.75 17.83 10.14
CA TRP A 106 -0.68 16.99 10.69
C TRP A 106 -1.15 15.66 11.27
N ARG A 107 -2.42 15.59 11.71
CA ARG A 107 -3.06 14.36 12.21
C ARG A 107 -3.42 13.37 11.11
N ASP A 108 -3.47 13.83 9.87
CA ASP A 108 -3.73 13.00 8.70
C ASP A 108 -2.41 12.56 8.04
N ALA A 109 -1.31 13.22 8.39
CA ALA A 109 -0.01 12.97 7.83
C ALA A 109 0.60 11.66 8.31
N SER A 110 1.23 10.94 7.39
CA SER A 110 1.95 9.72 7.71
C SER A 110 1.06 8.68 8.40
N THR A 111 -0.21 8.55 7.98
CA THR A 111 -1.16 7.61 8.58
C THR A 111 -1.55 6.47 7.65
N PHE A 112 -1.97 5.35 8.23
CA PHE A 112 -2.52 4.20 7.51
C PHE A 112 -3.55 3.45 8.37
N THR A 113 -4.45 2.69 7.75
CA THR A 113 -5.53 1.98 8.46
C THR A 113 -5.17 0.52 8.73
N GLY A 114 -4.01 0.31 9.35
CA GLY A 114 -3.45 -1.00 9.67
C GLY A 114 -3.60 -1.43 11.13
N PHE A 115 -4.23 -0.62 11.98
CA PHE A 115 -4.49 -0.96 13.38
C PHE A 115 -5.87 -0.48 13.85
N CYS A 116 -6.44 -1.19 14.81
CA CYS A 116 -7.58 -0.71 15.60
C CYS A 116 -7.10 0.23 16.71
N ALA A 117 -7.98 1.10 17.23
CA ALA A 117 -7.60 2.10 18.23
C ALA A 117 -6.99 1.45 19.49
N ALA A 118 -7.58 0.35 19.96
CA ALA A 118 -7.12 -0.38 21.12
C ALA A 118 -5.69 -0.93 20.92
N HIS A 119 -5.41 -1.58 19.79
CA HIS A 119 -4.08 -2.14 19.52
C HIS A 119 -3.05 -1.05 19.23
N ASP A 120 -3.39 -0.02 18.45
CA ASP A 120 -2.46 1.09 18.19
C ASP A 120 -2.02 1.78 19.49
N SER A 121 -2.98 2.15 20.34
CA SER A 121 -2.70 2.86 21.58
C SER A 121 -1.97 2.00 22.62
N LYS A 122 -2.29 0.72 22.75
CA LYS A 122 -1.65 -0.18 23.71
C LYS A 122 -0.26 -0.59 23.27
N THR A 123 -0.10 -1.08 22.04
CA THR A 123 1.17 -1.60 21.51
C THR A 123 2.25 -0.53 21.45
N PHE A 124 1.90 0.68 20.99
CA PHE A 124 2.90 1.73 20.78
C PHE A 124 2.98 2.75 21.91
N LYS A 125 2.31 2.49 23.05
CA LYS A 125 2.37 3.37 24.23
C LYS A 125 3.81 3.71 24.65
N PRO A 126 4.76 2.76 24.72
CA PRO A 126 6.15 3.06 25.14
C PRO A 126 6.88 4.00 24.18
N LEU A 127 6.49 4.01 22.90
CA LEU A 127 7.05 4.86 21.85
C LEU A 127 6.37 6.24 21.78
N GLU A 128 5.05 6.31 21.97
CA GLU A 128 4.30 7.56 21.78
C GLU A 128 4.28 8.48 23.01
N GLN A 129 4.32 7.91 24.22
CA GLN A 129 4.11 8.67 25.46
C GLN A 129 5.40 9.03 26.20
N ASN A 130 6.53 8.45 25.80
CA ASN A 130 7.83 8.69 26.42
C ASN A 130 8.77 9.39 25.46
N ALA A 131 9.79 10.06 25.99
CA ALA A 131 10.93 10.48 25.18
C ALA A 131 11.60 9.24 24.56
N PHE A 132 12.06 9.38 23.32
CA PHE A 132 12.84 8.32 22.69
C PHE A 132 14.21 8.22 23.37
N ALA A 133 14.43 7.12 24.08
CA ALA A 133 15.67 6.80 24.78
C ALA A 133 16.47 5.70 24.05
N GLY A 134 15.95 5.17 22.93
CA GLY A 134 16.61 4.12 22.15
C GLY A 134 16.69 2.79 22.88
N THR A 135 15.75 2.52 23.80
CA THR A 135 15.67 1.20 24.44
C THR A 135 15.33 0.12 23.42
N ASN A 136 15.71 -1.12 23.68
CA ASN A 136 15.41 -2.25 22.80
C ASN A 136 13.91 -2.33 22.47
N GLU A 137 13.04 -2.09 23.46
CA GLU A 137 11.58 -2.04 23.25
C GLU A 137 11.17 -0.91 22.29
N GLN A 138 11.70 0.30 22.46
CA GLN A 138 11.37 1.42 21.56
C GLN A 138 11.89 1.17 20.14
N SER A 139 13.12 0.65 20.01
CA SER A 139 13.74 0.28 18.73
C SER A 139 12.93 -0.82 18.03
N PHE A 140 12.52 -1.85 18.77
CA PHE A 140 11.63 -2.90 18.29
C PHE A 140 10.30 -2.32 17.80
N LEU A 141 9.63 -1.48 18.60
CA LEU A 141 8.31 -0.95 18.26
C LEU A 141 8.32 -0.04 17.02
N ILE A 142 9.40 0.74 16.81
CA ILE A 142 9.61 1.50 15.57
C ILE A 142 9.70 0.54 14.38
N GLY A 143 10.56 -0.47 14.48
CA GLY A 143 10.73 -1.48 13.43
C GLY A 143 9.43 -2.25 13.15
N TYR A 144 8.71 -2.62 14.20
CA TYR A 144 7.44 -3.34 14.14
C TYR A 144 6.37 -2.54 13.40
N ARG A 145 6.24 -1.24 13.73
CA ARG A 145 5.31 -0.34 13.08
C ARG A 145 5.66 -0.13 11.60
N ALA A 146 6.93 0.08 11.29
CA ALA A 146 7.41 0.24 9.93
C ALA A 146 7.14 -1.03 9.10
N LEU A 147 7.35 -2.20 9.69
CA LEU A 147 7.05 -3.48 9.06
C LEU A 147 5.56 -3.67 8.78
N CYS A 148 4.70 -3.33 9.74
CA CYS A 148 3.25 -3.38 9.55
C CYS A 148 2.80 -2.41 8.45
N HIS A 149 3.38 -1.21 8.39
CA HIS A 149 3.12 -0.27 7.30
C HIS A 149 3.55 -0.84 5.95
N GLU A 150 4.73 -1.46 5.85
CA GLU A 150 5.21 -2.05 4.60
C GLU A 150 4.32 -3.20 4.13
N ILE A 151 3.89 -4.08 5.04
CA ILE A 151 2.90 -5.13 4.75
C ILE A 151 1.62 -4.50 4.21
N TYR A 152 1.09 -3.48 4.89
CA TYR A 152 -0.11 -2.78 4.47
C TYR A 152 0.02 -2.21 3.04
N GLN A 153 1.13 -1.54 2.74
CA GLN A 153 1.42 -0.96 1.42
C GLN A 153 1.50 -2.05 0.33
N LYS A 154 2.24 -3.13 0.58
CA LYS A 154 2.40 -4.23 -0.40
C LYS A 154 1.09 -4.99 -0.62
N SER A 155 0.33 -5.28 0.44
CA SER A 155 -0.99 -5.90 0.32
C SER A 155 -1.95 -5.01 -0.49
N GLY A 156 -1.92 -3.70 -0.26
CA GLY A 156 -2.66 -2.72 -1.07
C GLY A 156 -2.25 -2.74 -2.54
N ALA A 157 -0.94 -2.74 -2.83
CA ALA A 157 -0.42 -2.81 -4.18
C ALA A 157 -0.85 -4.08 -4.91
N LEU A 158 -0.86 -5.24 -4.23
CA LEU A 158 -1.32 -6.50 -4.82
C LEU A 158 -2.80 -6.50 -5.22
N ARG A 159 -3.63 -5.67 -4.57
CA ARG A 159 -5.03 -5.46 -4.97
C ARG A 159 -5.18 -4.44 -6.09
N ALA A 160 -4.41 -3.34 -6.03
CA ALA A 160 -4.54 -2.22 -6.97
C ALA A 160 -3.88 -2.46 -8.34
N VAL A 161 -2.71 -3.10 -8.37
CA VAL A 161 -1.95 -3.33 -9.61
C VAL A 161 -2.72 -4.15 -10.65
N PRO A 162 -3.44 -5.24 -10.29
CA PRO A 162 -4.32 -5.92 -11.23
C PRO A 162 -5.40 -5.02 -11.86
N VAL A 163 -5.97 -4.10 -11.07
CA VAL A 163 -6.97 -3.14 -11.55
C VAL A 163 -6.34 -2.17 -12.55
N MET A 164 -5.19 -1.59 -12.22
CA MET A 164 -4.47 -0.70 -13.14
C MET A 164 -4.08 -1.44 -14.43
N ARG A 165 -3.56 -2.66 -14.32
CA ARG A 165 -3.23 -3.53 -15.46
C ARG A 165 -4.43 -3.79 -16.36
N GLU A 166 -5.63 -3.89 -15.81
CA GLU A 166 -6.84 -4.13 -16.60
C GLU A 166 -7.41 -2.87 -17.26
N LEU A 167 -7.17 -1.68 -16.70
CA LEU A 167 -7.82 -0.46 -17.14
C LEU A 167 -6.91 0.46 -17.96
N ALA A 168 -5.60 0.48 -17.68
CA ALA A 168 -4.67 1.50 -18.19
C ALA A 168 -4.32 1.36 -19.68
N ASP A 169 -4.59 0.22 -20.32
CA ASP A 169 -4.16 -0.06 -21.69
C ASP A 169 -5.27 0.00 -22.75
N ARG A 170 -6.47 0.45 -22.36
CA ARG A 170 -7.62 0.58 -23.27
C ARG A 170 -7.39 1.70 -24.28
N GLY A 171 -7.70 1.46 -25.55
CA GLY A 171 -7.56 2.45 -26.63
C GLY A 171 -6.12 2.70 -27.08
N LEU A 172 -5.14 1.95 -26.56
CA LEU A 172 -3.73 2.13 -26.92
C LEU A 172 -3.30 1.16 -28.02
N PRO A 173 -2.26 1.48 -28.82
CA PRO A 173 -1.65 0.54 -29.76
C PRO A 173 -1.16 -0.73 -29.06
N VAL A 174 -1.21 -1.87 -29.75
CA VAL A 174 -0.84 -3.20 -29.20
C VAL A 174 0.55 -3.21 -28.54
N GLU A 175 1.54 -2.50 -29.08
CA GLU A 175 2.88 -2.45 -28.49
C GLU A 175 2.91 -1.68 -27.16
N ALA A 176 2.14 -0.58 -27.04
CA ALA A 176 1.96 0.12 -25.77
C ALA A 176 1.22 -0.75 -24.75
N GLN A 177 0.18 -1.48 -25.19
CA GLN A 177 -0.52 -2.45 -24.34
C GLN A 177 0.45 -3.50 -23.79
N LYS A 178 1.30 -4.09 -24.64
CA LYS A 178 2.29 -5.08 -24.21
C LYS A 178 3.28 -4.51 -23.18
N LEU A 179 3.75 -3.28 -23.38
CA LEU A 179 4.63 -2.62 -22.43
C LEU A 179 3.96 -2.44 -21.06
N ILE A 180 2.74 -1.91 -21.03
CA ILE A 180 1.95 -1.71 -19.81
C ILE A 180 1.67 -3.06 -19.11
N GLN A 181 1.27 -4.08 -19.87
CA GLN A 181 1.00 -5.42 -19.33
C GLN A 181 2.26 -6.04 -18.71
N ARG A 182 3.43 -5.91 -19.35
CA ARG A 182 4.71 -6.39 -18.81
C ARG A 182 5.10 -5.63 -17.55
N GLN A 183 5.01 -4.30 -17.57
CA GLN A 183 5.37 -3.44 -16.44
C GLN A 183 4.53 -3.79 -15.21
N TYR A 184 3.21 -3.82 -15.31
CA TYR A 184 2.36 -4.15 -14.17
C TYR A 184 2.49 -5.61 -13.73
N SER A 185 2.79 -6.54 -14.64
CA SER A 185 3.07 -7.93 -14.25
C SER A 185 4.36 -8.02 -13.42
N ALA A 186 5.41 -7.30 -13.81
CA ALA A 186 6.66 -7.23 -13.05
C ALA A 186 6.47 -6.57 -11.67
N VAL A 187 5.75 -5.44 -11.62
CA VAL A 187 5.44 -4.75 -10.35
C VAL A 187 4.64 -5.66 -9.41
N ASN A 188 3.63 -6.38 -9.92
CA ASN A 188 2.83 -7.30 -9.10
C ASN A 188 3.68 -8.48 -8.58
N ALA A 189 4.52 -9.07 -9.43
CA ALA A 189 5.44 -10.13 -9.03
C ALA A 189 6.43 -9.65 -7.95
N GLY A 190 6.98 -8.44 -8.11
CA GLY A 190 7.85 -7.81 -7.12
C GLY A 190 7.14 -7.55 -5.79
N ALA A 191 5.93 -6.98 -5.82
CA ALA A 191 5.12 -6.76 -4.62
C ALA A 191 4.81 -8.08 -3.90
N ARG A 192 4.50 -9.15 -4.62
CA ARG A 192 4.22 -10.48 -4.06
C ARG A 192 5.45 -11.08 -3.38
N LYS A 193 6.60 -11.06 -4.07
CA LYS A 193 7.85 -11.56 -3.51
C LYS A 193 8.25 -10.77 -2.27
N GLY A 194 8.14 -9.44 -2.34
CA GLY A 194 8.42 -8.56 -1.22
C GLY A 194 7.49 -8.83 -0.03
N LEU A 195 6.19 -9.04 -0.27
CA LEU A 195 5.22 -9.32 0.78
C LEU A 195 5.57 -10.61 1.53
N ALA A 196 5.89 -11.69 0.81
CA ALA A 196 6.27 -12.95 1.44
C ALA A 196 7.50 -12.82 2.37
N VAL A 197 8.48 -11.98 1.99
CA VAL A 197 9.66 -11.72 2.83
C VAL A 197 9.28 -10.98 4.12
N VAL A 198 8.47 -9.91 4.01
CA VAL A 198 8.07 -9.13 5.18
C VAL A 198 7.09 -9.88 6.09
N GLU A 199 6.25 -10.77 5.55
CA GLU A 199 5.37 -11.64 6.33
C GLU A 199 6.14 -12.67 7.17
N ALA A 200 7.23 -13.22 6.62
CA ALA A 200 8.12 -14.12 7.36
C ALA A 200 8.83 -13.38 8.52
N LEU A 201 9.27 -12.14 8.29
CA LEU A 201 9.81 -11.30 9.37
C LEU A 201 8.73 -10.97 10.41
N LYS A 202 7.52 -10.61 9.96
CA LYS A 202 6.40 -10.26 10.83
C LYS A 202 6.01 -11.42 11.75
N SER A 203 6.02 -12.65 11.24
CA SER A 203 5.75 -13.84 12.04
C SER A 203 6.74 -14.03 13.20
N ARG A 204 8.00 -13.59 13.04
CA ARG A 204 8.99 -13.59 14.13
C ARG A 204 8.76 -12.45 15.11
N MET A 205 8.59 -11.24 14.60
CA MET A 205 8.37 -10.07 15.45
C MET A 205 7.04 -10.14 16.21
N ASP A 206 6.02 -10.81 15.67
CA ASP A 206 4.77 -11.05 16.39
C ASP A 206 4.98 -11.90 17.64
N LYS A 207 5.86 -12.91 17.58
CA LYS A 207 6.21 -13.71 18.76
C LYS A 207 6.91 -12.84 19.80
N GLN A 208 7.91 -12.06 19.37
CA GLN A 208 8.64 -11.12 20.23
C GLN A 208 7.71 -10.11 20.91
N LEU A 209 6.74 -9.56 20.16
CA LEU A 209 5.73 -8.64 20.70
C LEU A 209 4.85 -9.32 21.75
N LEU A 210 4.40 -10.56 21.50
CA LEU A 210 3.52 -11.29 22.43
C LEU A 210 4.23 -11.71 23.71
N THR A 211 5.52 -12.04 23.64
CA THR A 211 6.32 -12.45 24.80
C THR A 211 7.01 -11.29 25.50
N ALA A 212 6.92 -10.07 24.94
CA ALA A 212 7.68 -8.89 25.35
C ALA A 212 9.19 -9.14 25.44
N ASP A 213 9.72 -9.97 24.52
CA ASP A 213 11.15 -10.25 24.41
C ASP A 213 11.76 -9.42 23.28
N TYR A 214 12.51 -8.40 23.68
CA TYR A 214 13.17 -7.46 22.78
C TYR A 214 14.70 -7.54 22.89
N SER A 215 15.24 -8.63 23.46
CA SER A 215 16.68 -8.74 23.74
C SER A 215 17.59 -8.65 22.50
N GLU A 216 17.05 -8.92 21.29
CA GLU A 216 17.78 -8.88 20.02
C GLU A 216 17.77 -7.52 19.29
N TRP A 217 17.20 -6.46 19.89
CA TRP A 217 17.02 -5.13 19.31
C TRP A 217 17.83 -4.06 20.03
#